data_AF-A0A2R6IEI4-F1
#
_entry.id   AF-A0A2R6IEI4-F1
#
_cell.length_a   1.000
_cell.length_b   1.000
_cell.length_c   1.000
_cell.angle_alpha   90.00
_cell.angle_beta   90.00
_cell.angle_gamma   90.00
#
_symmetry.space_group_name_H-M   'P 1'
#
loop_
_entity.id
_entity.type
_entity.pdbx_description
1 polymer ?
#
loop_
_entity_poly.entity_id
_entity_poly.type
_entity_poly.pdbx_seq_one_letter_code
_entity_poly.pdbx_strand_id
1 'polypeptide(L)'
;MGRRKKIVQECETLMDEPENIRNIAIAAHVDHGKCIAGDARVALADGTVVEAAELHRRVRADGEPVDRDGEAFAPRDDLEIVSIDRATGETTAEPLAAATRREATEPLVRVRTSDGHVLETTPEHRHMVLTDTGV
;
A
#
# COMPACT_ATOMS: atom_id res chain seq x y z
N MET A 1 -7.74 4.09 -38.90
CA MET A 1 -6.84 3.75 -37.77
C MET A 1 -7.39 4.39 -36.51
N GLY A 2 -7.51 3.66 -35.39
CA GLY A 2 -8.14 4.18 -34.17
C GLY A 2 -7.32 5.30 -33.50
N ARG A 3 -8.01 6.29 -32.91
CA ARG A 3 -7.42 7.49 -32.26
C ARG A 3 -6.25 7.17 -31.32
N ARG A 4 -6.37 6.08 -30.55
CA ARG A 4 -5.34 5.61 -29.62
C ARG A 4 -4.03 5.21 -30.32
N LYS A 5 -4.13 4.53 -31.47
CA LYS A 5 -2.96 4.07 -32.24
C LYS A 5 -2.20 5.26 -32.85
N LYS A 6 -2.93 6.31 -33.25
CA LYS A 6 -2.33 7.53 -33.78
C LYS A 6 -1.52 8.29 -32.71
N ILE A 7 -2.06 8.37 -31.50
CA ILE A 7 -1.38 9.02 -30.36
C ILE A 7 -0.09 8.28 -29.99
N VAL A 8 -0.14 6.94 -29.91
CA VAL A 8 1.05 6.13 -29.58
C VAL A 8 2.14 6.31 -30.62
N GLN A 9 1.78 6.25 -31.91
CA GLN A 9 2.73 6.42 -33.01
C GLN A 9 3.37 7.82 -33.02
N GLU A 10 2.60 8.85 -32.70
CA GLU A 10 3.09 10.22 -32.56
C GLU A 10 4.06 10.36 -31.37
N CYS A 11 3.75 9.73 -30.23
CA CYS A 11 4.66 9.68 -29.09
C CYS A 11 5.97 8.94 -29.42
N GLU A 12 5.92 7.80 -30.12
CA GLU A 12 7.11 7.04 -30.53
C GLU A 12 8.05 7.90 -31.39
N THR A 13 7.51 8.54 -32.44
CA THR A 13 8.29 9.45 -33.30
C THR A 13 8.89 10.63 -32.52
N LEU A 14 8.16 11.19 -31.54
CA LEU A 14 8.66 12.31 -30.73
C LEU A 14 9.74 11.88 -29.72
N MET A 15 9.77 10.60 -29.32
CA MET A 15 10.77 10.05 -28.39
C MET A 15 12.06 9.58 -29.08
N ASP A 16 12.03 9.32 -30.39
CA ASP A 16 13.18 8.78 -31.15
C ASP A 16 14.31 9.81 -31.39
N GLU A 17 14.03 11.11 -31.28
CA GLU A 17 15.02 12.19 -31.45
C GLU A 17 15.30 12.88 -30.09
N PRO A 18 16.42 12.54 -29.40
CA PRO A 18 16.72 13.02 -28.05
C PRO A 18 16.74 14.55 -27.91
N GLU A 19 17.06 15.26 -28.99
CA GLU A 19 17.14 16.72 -29.09
C GLU A 19 15.75 17.39 -29.01
N ASN A 20 14.69 16.66 -29.36
CA ASN A 20 13.30 17.14 -29.32
C ASN A 20 12.66 16.95 -27.95
N ILE A 21 13.29 16.18 -27.06
CA ILE A 21 12.81 15.92 -25.71
C ILE A 21 13.16 17.13 -24.83
N ARG A 22 12.33 18.17 -24.90
CA ARG A 22 12.58 19.42 -24.18
C ARG A 22 12.29 19.32 -22.68
N ASN A 23 11.37 18.44 -22.27
CA ASN A 23 10.98 18.20 -20.88
C ASN A 23 10.44 16.77 -20.72
N ILE A 24 11.13 15.90 -19.97
CA ILE A 24 10.60 14.61 -19.54
C ILE A 24 9.86 14.85 -18.22
N ALA A 25 8.57 14.51 -18.16
CA ALA A 25 7.83 14.41 -16.91
C ALA A 25 7.39 12.96 -16.73
N ILE A 26 8.05 12.25 -15.81
CA ILE A 26 7.59 10.94 -15.36
C ILE A 26 6.60 11.19 -14.22
N ALA A 27 5.31 11.30 -14.55
CA ALA A 27 4.24 11.31 -13.56
C ALA A 27 3.89 9.87 -13.20
N ALA A 28 4.74 9.24 -12.39
CA ALA A 28 4.43 7.95 -11.81
C ALA A 28 3.94 8.17 -10.38
N HIS A 29 2.63 8.02 -10.15
CA HIS A 29 2.16 7.69 -8.81
C HIS A 29 2.53 6.24 -8.61
N VAL A 30 3.69 6.01 -8.02
CA VAL A 30 4.10 4.65 -7.73
C VAL A 30 3.55 4.31 -6.37
N ASP A 31 2.32 3.83 -6.35
CA ASP A 31 1.82 2.99 -5.27
C ASP A 31 2.54 1.63 -5.33
N HIS A 32 3.88 1.71 -5.26
CA HIS A 32 4.80 0.60 -5.06
C HIS A 32 4.26 -0.23 -3.92
N GLY A 33 3.96 -1.50 -4.19
CA GLY A 33 4.02 -2.68 -3.32
C GLY A 33 3.90 -2.61 -1.79
N LYS A 34 3.59 -1.48 -1.15
CA LYS A 34 3.71 -1.23 0.30
C LYS A 34 2.81 -2.18 1.02
N CYS A 35 3.41 -3.26 1.49
CA CYS A 35 2.69 -4.36 2.10
C CYS A 35 3.49 -4.86 3.30
N ILE A 36 2.77 -5.46 4.22
CA ILE A 36 3.32 -6.28 5.29
C ILE A 36 3.14 -7.75 4.91
N ALA A 37 3.97 -8.63 5.47
CA ALA A 37 3.81 -10.07 5.29
C ALA A 37 2.44 -10.55 5.80
N GLY A 38 1.96 -11.66 5.25
CA GLY A 38 0.62 -12.16 5.54
C GLY A 38 0.40 -12.55 7.01
N ASP A 39 1.46 -12.96 7.71
CA ASP A 39 1.48 -13.32 9.12
C ASP A 39 1.65 -12.11 10.06
N ALA A 40 1.86 -10.91 9.51
CA ALA A 40 1.92 -9.68 10.29
C ALA A 40 0.61 -9.44 11.02
N ARG A 41 0.71 -9.03 12.28
CA ARG A 41 -0.44 -8.81 13.18
C ARG A 41 -1.03 -7.42 13.00
N VAL A 42 -2.34 -7.37 12.77
CA VAL A 42 -3.15 -6.17 12.64
C VAL A 42 -4.11 -6.10 13.83
N ALA A 43 -4.10 -4.97 14.54
CA ALA A 43 -5.02 -4.71 15.64
C ALA A 43 -6.30 -4.05 15.11
N LEU A 44 -7.44 -4.65 15.43
CA LEU A 44 -8.76 -4.11 15.16
C LEU A 44 -9.23 -3.25 16.35
N ALA A 45 -10.14 -2.31 16.10
CA ALA A 45 -10.63 -1.41 17.14
C ALA A 45 -11.44 -2.13 18.24
N ASP A 46 -11.96 -3.33 17.95
CA ASP A 46 -12.67 -4.18 18.92
C ASP A 46 -11.75 -4.90 19.92
N GLY A 47 -10.43 -4.68 19.83
CA GLY A 47 -9.41 -5.31 20.68
C GLY A 47 -8.89 -6.64 20.15
N THR A 48 -9.42 -7.13 19.03
CA THR A 48 -8.93 -8.35 18.38
C THR A 48 -7.64 -8.07 17.61
N VAL A 49 -6.74 -9.05 17.59
CA VAL A 49 -5.55 -9.04 16.74
C VAL A 49 -5.61 -10.21 15.77
N VAL A 50 -5.49 -9.92 14.48
CA VAL A 50 -5.57 -10.90 13.39
C VAL A 50 -4.35 -10.81 12.49
N GLU A 51 -4.03 -11.88 11.79
CA GLU A 51 -3.03 -11.85 10.73
C GLU A 51 -3.56 -11.06 9.51
N ALA A 52 -2.69 -10.32 8.82
CA ALA A 52 -3.05 -9.52 7.64
C ALA A 52 -3.68 -10.38 6.52
N ALA A 53 -3.16 -11.59 6.31
CA ALA A 53 -3.72 -12.54 5.33
C ALA A 53 -5.11 -13.03 5.74
N GLU A 54 -5.33 -13.25 7.03
CA GLU A 54 -6.64 -13.63 7.56
C GLU A 54 -7.64 -12.49 7.45
N LEU A 55 -7.23 -11.25 7.77
CA LEU A 55 -8.03 -10.06 7.58
C LEU A 55 -8.46 -9.90 6.12
N HIS A 56 -7.54 -10.06 5.17
CA HIS A 56 -7.85 -10.04 3.74
C HIS A 56 -8.86 -11.12 3.35
N ARG A 57 -8.68 -12.36 3.82
CA ARG A 57 -9.62 -13.46 3.55
C ARG A 57 -11.02 -13.17 4.07
N ARG A 58 -11.15 -12.58 5.27
CA ARG A 58 -12.44 -12.19 5.85
C ARG A 58 -13.13 -11.15 5.01
N VAL A 59 -12.44 -10.03 4.72
CA VAL A 59 -12.99 -8.93 3.91
C VAL A 59 -13.32 -9.40 2.48
N ARG A 60 -12.54 -10.31 1.90
CA ARG A 60 -12.81 -10.89 0.58
C ARG A 60 -14.07 -11.75 0.55
N ALA A 61 -14.46 -12.37 1.66
CA ALA A 61 -15.56 -13.34 1.67
C ALA A 61 -16.92 -12.69 1.38
N ASP A 62 -17.11 -11.43 1.79
CA ASP A 62 -18.38 -10.71 1.73
C ASP A 62 -18.27 -9.22 1.32
N GLY A 63 -17.05 -8.67 1.29
CA GLY A 63 -16.77 -7.30 0.90
C GLY A 63 -16.91 -7.00 -0.60
N GLU A 64 -16.80 -5.73 -0.94
CA GLU A 64 -16.98 -5.24 -2.31
C GLU A 64 -15.62 -5.04 -3.00
N PRO A 65 -15.42 -5.58 -4.23
CA PRO A 65 -14.20 -5.31 -5.00
C PRO A 65 -14.05 -3.81 -5.26
N VAL A 66 -12.85 -3.28 -5.04
CA VAL A 66 -12.54 -1.87 -5.29
C VAL A 66 -11.44 -1.72 -6.33
N ASP A 67 -11.49 -0.64 -7.12
CA ASP A 67 -10.45 -0.31 -8.11
C ASP A 67 -9.19 0.22 -7.40
N ARG A 68 -8.33 -0.72 -6.99
CA ARG A 68 -7.00 -0.47 -6.43
C ARG A 68 -6.05 -1.52 -6.99
N ASP A 69 -4.77 -1.16 -7.07
CA ASP A 69 -3.74 -2.10 -7.53
C ASP A 69 -3.58 -3.29 -6.56
N GLY A 70 -3.67 -4.51 -7.10
CA GLY A 70 -3.73 -5.77 -6.35
C GLY A 70 -5.14 -6.35 -6.20
N GLU A 71 -5.26 -7.41 -5.41
CA GLU A 71 -6.54 -8.02 -5.06
C GLU A 71 -7.15 -7.27 -3.85
N ALA A 72 -8.02 -6.30 -4.11
CA ALA A 72 -8.51 -5.35 -3.10
C ALA A 72 -10.03 -5.41 -2.91
N PHE A 73 -10.45 -5.42 -1.64
CA PHE A 73 -11.86 -5.43 -1.24
C PHE A 73 -12.11 -4.43 -0.11
N ALA A 74 -13.20 -3.66 -0.18
CA ALA A 74 -13.71 -2.86 0.93
C ALA A 74 -14.64 -3.73 1.81
N PRO A 75 -14.57 -3.60 3.14
CA PRO A 75 -15.49 -4.32 4.04
C PRO A 75 -16.93 -3.85 3.84
N ARG A 76 -17.88 -4.77 4.03
CA ARG A 76 -19.32 -4.47 3.99
C ARG A 76 -19.82 -3.78 5.27
N ASP A 77 -19.31 -4.24 6.40
CA ASP A 77 -19.60 -3.70 7.72
C ASP A 77 -18.56 -2.65 8.11
N ASP A 78 -18.89 -1.83 9.13
CA ASP A 78 -17.99 -0.84 9.71
C ASP A 78 -16.85 -1.54 10.48
N LEU A 79 -15.85 -2.00 9.73
CA LEU A 79 -14.65 -2.62 10.27
C LEU A 79 -13.61 -1.55 10.54
N GLU A 80 -13.32 -1.32 11.82
CA GLU A 80 -12.34 -0.33 12.25
C GLU A 80 -11.02 -0.98 12.71
N ILE A 81 -9.92 -0.30 12.41
CA ILE A 81 -8.55 -0.69 12.79
C ILE A 81 -7.97 0.32 13.78
N VAL A 82 -7.00 -0.13 14.57
CA VAL A 82 -6.20 0.77 15.40
C VAL A 82 -5.20 1.52 14.51
N SER A 83 -5.25 2.83 14.56
CA SER A 83 -4.34 3.76 13.88
C SER A 83 -3.64 4.66 14.90
N ILE A 84 -2.70 5.48 14.43
CA ILE A 84 -2.02 6.51 15.21
C ILE A 84 -2.28 7.86 14.57
N ASP A 85 -2.82 8.79 15.36
CA ASP A 85 -2.87 10.20 15.00
C ASP A 85 -1.45 10.77 15.04
N ARG A 86 -0.97 11.28 13.91
CA ARG A 86 0.42 11.77 13.79
C ARG A 86 0.64 13.13 14.45
N ALA A 87 -0.40 13.92 14.67
CA ALA A 87 -0.31 15.22 15.32
C ALA A 87 -0.27 15.07 16.84
N THR A 88 -1.02 14.12 17.40
CA THR A 88 -1.11 13.91 18.87
C THR A 88 -0.25 12.74 19.37
N GLY A 89 0.02 11.75 18.52
CA GLY A 89 0.68 10.50 18.89
C GLY A 89 -0.26 9.50 19.57
N GLU A 90 -1.55 9.80 19.68
CA GLU A 90 -2.55 8.94 20.32
C GLU A 90 -3.10 7.89 19.35
N THR A 91 -3.55 6.76 19.90
CA THR A 91 -4.19 5.71 19.11
C THR A 91 -5.65 6.07 18.83
N THR A 92 -6.09 5.93 17.58
CA THR A 92 -7.48 6.17 17.15
C THR A 92 -8.06 4.94 16.49
N ALA A 93 -9.39 4.81 16.50
CA ALA A 93 -10.09 3.83 15.67
C ALA A 93 -10.40 4.49 14.32
N GLU A 94 -10.03 3.83 13.22
CA GLU A 94 -10.23 4.34 11.87
C GLU A 94 -10.89 3.27 10.98
N PRO A 95 -11.84 3.64 10.11
CA PRO A 95 -12.48 2.69 9.20
C PRO A 95 -11.48 2.12 8.19
N LEU A 96 -11.52 0.79 7.98
CA LEU A 96 -10.71 0.12 6.98
C LEU A 96 -11.25 0.41 5.58
N ALA A 97 -10.54 1.24 4.81
CA ALA A 97 -10.95 1.58 3.45
C ALA A 97 -10.90 0.39 2.47
N ALA A 98 -9.87 -0.45 2.58
CA ALA A 98 -9.73 -1.66 1.76
C ALA A 98 -8.67 -2.60 2.36
N ALA A 99 -8.90 -3.92 2.24
CA ALA A 99 -7.88 -4.94 2.41
C ALA A 99 -7.31 -5.32 1.05
N THR A 100 -6.02 -5.11 0.83
CA THR A 100 -5.33 -5.36 -0.45
C THR A 100 -4.29 -6.46 -0.29
N ARG A 101 -4.29 -7.43 -1.21
CA ARG A 101 -3.27 -8.48 -1.30
C ARG A 101 -2.47 -8.36 -2.59
N ARG A 102 -1.16 -8.59 -2.49
CA ARG A 102 -0.21 -8.62 -3.60
C ARG A 102 0.75 -9.79 -3.41
N GLU A 103 1.21 -10.35 -4.53
CA GLU A 103 2.32 -11.30 -4.53
C GLU A 103 3.64 -10.51 -4.56
N ALA A 104 4.54 -10.78 -3.63
CA ALA A 104 5.82 -10.08 -3.56
C ALA A 104 6.71 -10.45 -4.77
N THR A 105 7.22 -9.45 -5.47
CA THR A 105 8.15 -9.63 -6.60
C THR A 105 9.62 -9.52 -6.19
N GLU A 106 9.88 -8.99 -5.00
CA GLU A 106 11.20 -8.81 -4.40
C GLU A 106 11.21 -9.40 -2.99
N PRO A 107 12.40 -9.77 -2.45
CA PRO A 107 12.51 -10.22 -1.06
C PRO A 107 12.00 -9.18 -0.06
N LEU A 108 11.33 -9.63 0.99
CA LEU A 108 10.88 -8.77 2.08
C LEU A 108 12.06 -8.35 2.97
N VAL A 109 11.92 -7.18 3.59
CA VAL A 109 12.80 -6.68 4.64
C VAL A 109 12.25 -7.11 6.00
N ARG A 110 13.09 -7.76 6.80
CA ARG A 110 12.77 -8.14 8.18
C ARG A 110 13.28 -7.09 9.15
N VAL A 111 12.36 -6.43 9.84
CA VAL A 111 12.64 -5.49 10.93
C VAL A 111 12.47 -6.23 12.25
N ARG A 112 13.50 -6.18 13.11
CA ARG A 112 13.45 -6.71 14.47
C ARG A 112 13.74 -5.60 15.47
N THR A 113 12.84 -5.38 16.41
CA THR A 113 13.00 -4.42 17.49
C THR A 113 13.78 -5.04 18.65
N SER A 114 14.33 -4.20 19.54
CA SER A 114 15.14 -4.63 20.70
C SER A 114 14.34 -5.46 21.72
N ASP A 115 13.03 -5.26 21.80
CA ASP A 115 12.10 -6.02 22.64
C ASP A 115 11.61 -7.33 21.96
N GLY A 116 12.10 -7.63 20.76
CA GLY A 116 11.93 -8.92 20.11
C GLY A 116 10.75 -9.01 19.13
N HIS A 117 10.00 -7.94 18.89
CA HIS A 117 9.01 -7.93 17.82
C HIS A 117 9.69 -8.06 16.46
N VAL A 118 9.04 -8.76 15.55
CA VAL A 118 9.50 -8.99 14.18
C VAL A 118 8.38 -8.61 13.23
N LEU A 119 8.72 -7.84 12.20
CA LEU A 119 7.82 -7.46 11.11
C LEU A 119 8.55 -7.66 9.79
N GLU A 120 7.90 -8.33 8.85
CA GLU A 120 8.38 -8.44 7.47
C GLU A 120 7.53 -7.56 6.55
N THR A 121 8.20 -6.82 5.67
CA THR A 121 7.54 -5.80 4.86
C THR A 121 8.25 -5.59 3.53
N THR A 122 7.60 -4.96 2.56
CA THR A 122 8.28 -4.59 1.33
C THR A 122 9.29 -3.46 1.57
N PRO A 123 10.40 -3.38 0.80
CA PRO A 123 11.48 -2.42 1.06
C PRO A 123 11.05 -0.95 1.16
N GLU A 124 9.99 -0.57 0.45
CA GLU A 124 9.43 0.78 0.40
C GLU A 124 8.40 1.09 1.49
N HIS A 125 8.03 0.10 2.30
CA HIS A 125 7.04 0.28 3.36
C HIS A 125 7.58 1.21 4.44
N ARG A 126 6.77 2.19 4.82
CA ARG A 126 7.19 3.24 5.74
C ARG A 126 6.83 2.87 7.16
N HIS A 127 7.79 3.10 8.06
CA HIS A 127 7.57 2.99 9.50
C HIS A 127 7.61 4.37 10.13
N MET A 128 6.93 4.50 11.27
CA MET A 128 7.05 5.65 12.14
C MET A 128 8.33 5.52 12.96
N VAL A 129 9.16 6.56 12.99
CA VAL A 129 10.44 6.56 13.71
C VAL A 129 10.48 7.79 14.59
N LEU A 130 10.77 7.62 15.88
CA LEU A 130 11.02 8.74 16.77
C LEU A 130 12.45 9.26 16.56
N THR A 131 12.57 10.53 16.20
CA THR A 131 13.85 11.25 16.09
C THR A 131 14.01 12.25 17.23
N ASP A 132 15.15 12.95 17.25
CA ASP A 132 15.42 14.06 18.17
C ASP A 132 14.48 15.26 18.01
N THR A 133 13.83 15.38 16.85
CA THR A 133 12.83 16.41 16.56
C THR A 133 11.38 15.96 16.79
N GLY A 134 11.15 14.73 17.25
CA GLY A 134 9.82 14.14 17.39
C GLY A 134 9.55 13.03 16.37
N VAL A 135 8.28 12.77 16.08
CA VAL A 135 7.82 11.80 15.07
C VAL A 135 7.64 12.47 13.72
#